data_AF-A0A810NMH1-F1
#
_entry.id   AF-A0A810NMH1-F1
#
_cell.length_a   1.000
_cell.length_b   1.000
_cell.length_c   1.000
_cell.angle_alpha   90.00
_cell.angle_beta   90.00
_cell.angle_gamma   90.00
#
_symmetry.space_group_name_H-M   'P 1'
#
loop_
_entity.id
_entity.type
_entity.pdbx_description
1 polymer ?
#
loop_
_entity_poly.entity_id
_entity_poly.type
_entity_poly.pdbx_seq_one_letter_code
_entity_poly.pdbx_strand_id
1 'polypeptide(L)'
;MTPEADSDRVPMTFEERNTWLAAILVPVSTLGYLAVVIPRLLRQPAREVAWAGPMLWSIGAVIVATIIGSIISAIMSAIVSREARMETDVRDRDINRHGDRIAQAITGFGAVAVLVLAMLRADQFWIGNALFLIGAVGTTWGAVVKIRAYRGGFHG
;
A
#
# COMPACT_ATOMS: atom_id res chain seq x y z
N MET A 1 27.05 33.08 -15.30
CA MET A 1 25.88 32.80 -14.44
C MET A 1 24.80 32.22 -15.33
N THR A 2 24.79 30.90 -15.47
CA THR A 2 23.76 30.14 -16.20
C THR A 2 23.41 28.98 -15.29
N PRO A 3 22.16 28.86 -14.81
CA PRO A 3 21.80 27.77 -13.93
C PRO A 3 21.70 26.47 -14.75
N GLU A 4 22.79 25.69 -14.74
CA GLU A 4 22.72 24.24 -14.86
C GLU A 4 22.00 23.71 -13.62
N ALA A 5 20.70 23.43 -13.74
CA ALA A 5 19.95 22.47 -12.93
C ALA A 5 18.46 22.56 -13.27
N ASP A 6 18.07 22.23 -14.50
CA ASP A 6 16.78 21.55 -14.65
C ASP A 6 17.12 20.08 -14.87
N SER A 7 17.24 19.40 -13.74
CA SER A 7 17.41 17.97 -13.63
C SER A 7 16.45 17.27 -14.58
N ASP A 8 16.99 16.41 -15.45
CA ASP A 8 16.30 15.31 -16.13
C ASP A 8 15.53 14.46 -15.10
N ARG A 9 14.38 14.95 -14.64
CA ARG A 9 13.40 14.13 -13.93
C ARG A 9 12.73 13.29 -14.98
N VAL A 10 13.34 12.14 -15.28
CA VAL A 10 12.67 11.07 -16.01
C VAL A 10 11.28 10.90 -15.36
N PRO A 11 10.19 11.12 -16.11
CA PRO A 11 8.86 11.09 -15.52
C PRO A 11 8.62 9.72 -14.89
N MET A 12 8.36 9.69 -13.58
CA MET A 12 8.09 8.45 -12.84
C MET A 12 7.05 7.62 -13.57
N THR A 13 7.33 6.32 -13.72
CA THR A 13 6.43 5.37 -14.39
C THR A 13 5.12 5.24 -13.63
N PHE A 14 4.08 4.75 -14.30
CA PHE A 14 2.77 4.53 -13.68
C PHE A 14 2.87 3.58 -12.46
N GLU A 15 3.64 2.49 -12.60
CA GLU A 15 3.88 1.55 -11.50
C GLU A 15 4.65 2.17 -10.33
N GLU A 16 5.68 2.98 -10.59
CA GLU A 16 6.45 3.65 -9.54
C GLU A 16 5.55 4.62 -8.76
N ARG A 17 4.71 5.41 -9.45
CA ARG A 17 3.73 6.31 -8.81
C ARG A 17 2.74 5.54 -7.94
N ASN A 18 2.17 4.44 -8.44
CA ASN A 18 1.23 3.64 -7.68
C ASN A 18 1.90 2.99 -6.45
N THR A 19 3.17 2.59 -6.58
CA THR A 19 3.97 2.09 -5.46
C THR A 19 4.18 3.17 -4.40
N TRP A 20 4.48 4.41 -4.80
CA TRP A 20 4.58 5.55 -3.89
C TRP A 20 3.26 5.89 -3.22
N LEU A 21 2.13 5.83 -3.95
CA LEU A 21 0.81 6.01 -3.38
C LEU A 21 0.56 4.96 -2.30
N ALA A 22 0.79 3.68 -2.58
CA ALA A 22 0.63 2.61 -1.59
C ALA A 22 1.54 2.80 -0.37
N ALA A 23 2.80 3.18 -0.57
CA ALA A 23 3.79 3.41 0.50
C ALA A 23 3.39 4.54 1.46
N ILE A 24 2.57 5.50 1.02
CA ILE A 24 2.13 6.65 1.83
C ILE A 24 0.71 6.44 2.35
N LEU A 25 -0.25 6.13 1.46
CA LEU A 25 -1.67 6.03 1.79
C LEU A 25 -1.93 4.95 2.82
N VAL A 26 -1.28 3.79 2.70
CA VAL A 26 -1.52 2.66 3.61
C VAL A 26 -1.06 2.99 5.03
N PRO A 27 0.19 3.45 5.29
CA PRO A 27 0.60 3.87 6.63
C PRO A 27 -0.26 5.00 7.18
N VAL A 28 -0.56 6.04 6.39
CA VAL A 28 -1.36 7.19 6.85
C VAL A 28 -2.77 6.74 7.25
N SER A 29 -3.42 5.93 6.42
CA SER A 29 -4.76 5.40 6.72
C SER A 29 -4.75 4.48 7.93
N THR A 30 -3.69 3.67 8.09
CA THR A 30 -3.50 2.79 9.26
C THR A 30 -3.31 3.61 10.53
N LEU A 31 -2.48 4.65 10.50
CA LEU A 31 -2.29 5.55 11.65
C LEU A 31 -3.58 6.30 11.98
N GLY A 32 -4.33 6.77 10.98
CA GLY A 32 -5.64 7.40 11.17
C GLY A 32 -6.64 6.45 11.83
N TYR A 33 -6.69 5.19 11.40
CA TYR A 33 -7.50 4.15 12.03
C TYR A 33 -7.12 3.95 13.51
N LEU A 34 -5.82 3.77 13.78
CA LEU A 34 -5.31 3.53 15.13
C LEU A 34 -5.57 4.73 16.05
N ALA A 35 -5.44 5.96 15.54
CA ALA A 35 -5.76 7.18 16.29
C ALA A 35 -7.24 7.24 16.73
N VAL A 36 -8.14 6.58 16.00
CA VAL A 36 -9.56 6.49 16.37
C VAL A 36 -9.83 5.32 17.31
N VAL A 37 -9.22 4.16 17.06
CA VAL A 37 -9.54 2.92 17.77
C VAL A 37 -8.81 2.77 19.10
N ILE A 38 -7.54 3.19 19.21
CA ILE A 38 -6.77 3.09 20.45
C ILE A 38 -7.45 3.86 21.60
N PRO A 39 -7.88 5.13 21.43
CA PRO A 39 -8.57 5.83 22.52
C PRO A 39 -9.89 5.17 22.93
N ARG A 40 -10.59 4.50 22.01
CA ARG A 40 -11.81 3.74 22.33
C ARG A 40 -11.46 2.49 23.12
N LEU A 41 -10.45 1.73 22.70
CA LEU A 41 -9.98 0.53 23.40
C LEU A 41 -9.51 0.83 24.83
N LEU A 42 -8.92 2.01 25.08
CA LEU A 42 -8.50 2.42 26.41
C LEU A 42 -9.66 2.77 27.36
N ARG A 43 -10.87 3.03 26.82
CA ARG A 43 -12.05 3.47 27.60
C ARG A 43 -13.08 2.36 27.83
N GLN A 44 -13.04 1.31 27.02
CA GLN A 44 -14.08 0.26 27.02
C GLN A 44 -13.48 -1.08 26.61
N PRO A 45 -14.07 -2.21 27.06
CA PRO A 45 -13.61 -3.55 26.69
C PRO A 45 -13.56 -3.75 25.18
N ALA A 46 -12.58 -4.52 24.69
CA ALA A 46 -12.33 -4.76 23.27
C ALA A 46 -13.59 -5.18 22.48
N ARG A 47 -14.43 -6.03 23.09
CA ARG A 47 -15.70 -6.52 22.52
C ARG A 47 -16.76 -5.43 22.27
N GLU A 48 -16.70 -4.31 23.00
CA GLU A 48 -17.66 -3.21 22.89
C GLU A 48 -17.17 -2.11 21.94
N VAL A 49 -15.90 -2.16 21.54
CA VAL A 49 -15.30 -1.16 20.64
C VAL A 49 -15.95 -1.26 19.26
N ALA A 50 -16.55 -0.18 18.79
CA ALA A 50 -17.00 -0.05 17.41
C ALA A 50 -15.79 0.15 16.48
N TRP A 51 -15.07 -0.93 16.17
CA TRP A 51 -13.83 -0.95 15.39
C TRP A 51 -14.06 -1.13 13.89
N ALA A 52 -15.14 -1.82 13.50
CA ALA A 52 -15.39 -2.18 12.10
C ALA A 52 -15.66 -0.96 11.21
N GLY A 53 -16.47 -0.01 11.66
CA GLY A 53 -16.79 1.21 10.90
C GLY A 53 -15.55 2.03 10.53
N PRO A 54 -14.70 2.41 11.50
CA PRO A 54 -13.43 3.08 11.20
C PRO A 54 -12.51 2.27 10.28
N MET A 55 -12.42 0.95 10.47
CA MET A 55 -11.59 0.09 9.63
C MET A 55 -12.06 0.09 8.17
N LEU A 56 -13.37 -0.05 7.94
CA LEU A 56 -13.95 0.00 6.60
C LEU A 56 -13.74 1.35 5.93
N TRP A 57 -13.83 2.44 6.69
CA TRP A 57 -13.51 3.78 6.18
C TRP A 57 -12.04 3.89 5.76
N SER A 58 -11.11 3.38 6.57
CA SER A 58 -9.68 3.38 6.24
C SER A 58 -9.36 2.56 4.99
N ILE A 59 -9.95 1.36 4.86
CA ILE A 59 -9.80 0.52 3.68
C ILE A 59 -10.41 1.22 2.45
N GLY A 60 -11.66 1.68 2.57
CA GLY A 60 -12.37 2.37 1.50
C GLY A 60 -11.66 3.64 1.03
N ALA A 61 -11.13 4.44 1.95
CA ALA A 61 -10.38 5.64 1.63
C ALA A 61 -9.10 5.33 0.83
N VAL A 62 -8.35 4.29 1.21
CA VAL A 62 -7.16 3.87 0.45
C VAL A 62 -7.54 3.39 -0.95
N ILE A 63 -8.60 2.58 -1.08
CA ILE A 63 -9.07 2.09 -2.38
C ILE A 63 -9.48 3.26 -3.27
N VAL A 64 -10.34 4.16 -2.78
CA VAL A 64 -10.83 5.31 -3.54
C VAL A 64 -9.67 6.24 -3.93
N ALA A 65 -8.77 6.55 -3.00
CA ALA A 65 -7.62 7.42 -3.28
C ALA A 65 -6.65 6.79 -4.29
N THR A 66 -6.45 5.47 -4.25
CA THR A 66 -5.63 4.74 -5.23
C THR A 66 -6.27 4.76 -6.61
N ILE A 67 -7.58 4.58 -6.71
CA ILE A 67 -8.33 4.66 -7.97
C ILE A 67 -8.22 6.07 -8.56
N ILE A 68 -8.51 7.10 -7.76
CA ILE A 68 -8.42 8.50 -8.20
C ILE A 68 -6.99 8.83 -8.63
N GLY A 69 -5.98 8.44 -7.84
CA GLY A 69 -4.57 8.66 -8.17
C GLY A 69 -4.13 7.97 -9.47
N SER A 70 -4.65 6.78 -9.72
CA SER A 70 -4.42 6.03 -10.97
C SER A 70 -5.05 6.73 -12.18
N ILE A 71 -6.31 7.16 -12.06
CA ILE A 71 -7.02 7.87 -13.13
C ILE A 71 -6.32 9.20 -13.46
N ILE A 72 -6.00 10.02 -12.45
CA ILE A 72 -5.28 11.29 -12.65
C ILE A 72 -3.93 11.03 -13.31
N SER A 73 -3.20 10.00 -12.87
CA SER A 73 -1.90 9.66 -13.47
C SER A 73 -2.01 9.30 -14.94
N ALA A 74 -3.05 8.54 -15.33
CA ALA A 74 -3.29 8.15 -16.72
C ALA A 74 -3.71 9.35 -17.60
N ILE A 75 -4.52 10.27 -17.07
CA ILE A 75 -4.89 11.50 -17.79
C ILE A 75 -3.65 12.38 -18.00
N MET A 76 -2.84 12.56 -16.96
CA MET A 76 -1.63 13.38 -17.04
C MET A 76 -0.60 12.81 -18.01
N SER A 77 -0.43 11.48 -18.06
CA SER A 77 0.46 10.88 -19.06
C SER A 77 -0.06 11.12 -20.48
N ALA A 78 -1.37 10.94 -20.73
CA ALA A 78 -1.96 11.18 -22.04
C ALA A 78 -1.82 12.65 -22.53
N ILE A 79 -1.86 13.62 -21.62
CA ILE A 79 -1.68 15.05 -21.95
C ILE A 79 -0.20 15.36 -22.26
N VAL A 80 0.73 14.80 -21.47
CA VAL A 80 2.16 15.11 -21.57
C VAL A 80 2.83 14.38 -22.74
N SER A 81 2.46 13.13 -23.02
CA SER A 81 2.99 12.36 -24.14
C SER A 81 1.97 12.26 -25.27
N ARG A 82 2.00 13.22 -26.20
CA ARG A 82 1.22 13.14 -27.45
C ARG A 82 1.77 12.10 -28.45
N GLU A 83 2.93 11.49 -28.20
CA GLU A 83 3.64 10.68 -29.22
C GLU A 83 4.19 9.31 -28.80
N ALA A 84 4.07 8.85 -27.55
CA ALA A 84 4.54 7.51 -27.18
C ALA A 84 3.41 6.48 -27.18
N ARG A 85 3.06 5.99 -28.38
CA ARG A 85 2.29 4.74 -28.52
C ARG A 85 3.11 3.56 -28.01
N MET A 86 2.49 2.73 -27.18
CA MET A 86 2.76 1.31 -26.97
C MET A 86 4.23 0.90 -26.77
N GLU A 87 4.78 1.19 -25.58
CA GLU A 87 6.01 0.50 -25.11
C GLU A 87 5.93 0.08 -23.64
N THR A 88 4.70 -0.18 -23.14
CA THR A 88 4.45 -0.50 -21.73
C THR A 88 4.53 -2.00 -21.40
N ASP A 89 4.52 -2.92 -22.37
CA ASP A 89 4.10 -4.30 -22.10
C ASP A 89 5.22 -5.36 -21.94
N VAL A 90 6.51 -4.98 -21.89
CA VAL A 90 7.60 -5.98 -21.86
C VAL A 90 8.61 -5.77 -20.73
N ARG A 91 8.76 -4.55 -20.19
CA ARG A 91 9.71 -4.28 -19.09
C ARG A 91 9.14 -4.45 -17.68
N ASP A 92 7.81 -4.50 -17.52
CA ASP A 92 7.11 -4.61 -16.23
C ASP A 92 6.99 -6.05 -15.69
N ARG A 93 7.43 -7.06 -16.45
CA ARG A 93 7.19 -8.47 -16.12
C ARG A 93 8.17 -9.07 -15.09
N ASP A 94 9.36 -8.50 -14.94
CA ASP A 94 10.39 -9.05 -14.05
C ASP A 94 10.37 -8.47 -12.62
N ILE A 95 9.84 -7.25 -12.41
CA ILE A 95 9.72 -6.65 -11.07
C ILE A 95 8.55 -7.25 -10.27
N ASN A 96 7.46 -7.66 -10.93
CA ASN A 96 6.31 -8.26 -10.24
C ASN A 96 6.63 -9.66 -9.66
N ARG A 97 7.60 -10.39 -10.21
CA ARG A 97 7.91 -11.76 -9.81
C ARG A 97 8.63 -11.87 -8.45
N HIS A 98 9.30 -10.81 -7.98
CA HIS A 98 9.93 -10.77 -6.66
C HIS A 98 8.97 -10.30 -5.54
N GLY A 99 7.98 -9.47 -5.89
CA GLY A 99 6.92 -9.03 -4.96
C GLY A 99 6.03 -10.17 -4.49
N ASP A 100 5.75 -11.14 -5.37
CA ASP A 100 4.84 -12.26 -5.09
C ASP A 100 5.29 -13.13 -3.92
N ARG A 101 6.59 -13.43 -3.78
CA ARG A 101 7.08 -14.29 -2.69
C ARG A 101 6.93 -13.65 -1.32
N ILE A 102 7.20 -12.35 -1.23
CA ILE A 102 7.06 -11.59 0.02
C ILE A 102 5.58 -11.45 0.38
N ALA A 103 4.73 -11.13 -0.61
CA ALA A 103 3.29 -11.07 -0.43
C ALA A 103 2.74 -12.43 0.06
N GLN A 104 3.13 -13.53 -0.59
CA GLN A 104 2.72 -14.89 -0.18
C GLN A 104 3.18 -15.25 1.23
N ALA A 105 4.42 -14.92 1.61
CA ALA A 105 4.91 -15.19 2.96
C ALA A 105 4.11 -14.40 4.02
N ILE A 106 3.80 -13.14 3.75
CA ILE A 106 3.03 -12.29 4.67
C ILE A 106 1.57 -12.73 4.75
N THR A 107 0.95 -13.08 3.62
CA THR A 107 -0.40 -13.65 3.59
C THR A 107 -0.46 -14.98 4.33
N GLY A 108 0.52 -15.86 4.12
CA GLY A 108 0.60 -17.15 4.81
C GLY A 108 0.74 -16.99 6.32
N PHE A 109 1.67 -16.14 6.77
CA PHE A 109 1.82 -15.80 8.18
C PHE A 109 0.54 -15.18 8.77
N GLY A 110 -0.08 -14.24 8.05
CA GLY A 110 -1.32 -13.60 8.45
C GLY A 110 -2.48 -14.57 8.61
N ALA A 111 -2.62 -15.52 7.69
CA ALA A 111 -3.63 -16.56 7.77
C ALA A 111 -3.44 -17.43 9.01
N VAL A 112 -2.20 -17.85 9.30
CA VAL A 112 -1.89 -18.64 10.52
C VAL A 112 -2.19 -17.82 11.78
N ALA A 113 -1.76 -16.55 11.84
CA ALA A 113 -2.02 -15.69 13.00
C ALA A 113 -3.53 -15.52 13.28
N VAL A 114 -4.32 -15.28 12.23
CA VAL A 114 -5.78 -15.18 12.30
C VAL A 114 -6.42 -16.50 12.74
N LEU A 115 -5.96 -17.64 12.21
CA LEU A 115 -6.45 -18.96 12.60
C LEU A 115 -6.14 -19.25 14.07
N VAL A 116 -4.93 -18.93 14.55
CA VAL A 116 -4.56 -19.09 15.97
C VAL A 116 -5.46 -18.23 16.85
N LEU A 117 -5.70 -16.96 16.50
CA LEU A 117 -6.62 -16.10 17.24
C LEU A 117 -8.05 -16.64 17.26
N ALA A 118 -8.52 -17.19 16.13
CA ALA A 118 -9.82 -17.83 16.03
C ALA A 118 -9.91 -19.10 16.91
N MET A 119 -8.87 -19.95 16.92
CA MET A 119 -8.78 -21.14 17.77
C MET A 119 -8.78 -20.79 19.25
N LEU A 120 -8.13 -19.70 19.63
CA LEU A 120 -8.12 -19.15 20.99
C LEU A 120 -9.42 -18.45 21.37
N ARG A 121 -10.42 -18.40 20.47
CA ARG A 121 -11.68 -17.66 20.64
C ARG A 121 -11.46 -16.22 21.06
N ALA A 122 -10.43 -15.58 20.49
CA ALA A 122 -10.18 -14.18 20.73
C ALA A 122 -11.37 -13.34 20.24
N ASP A 123 -11.61 -12.20 20.88
CA ASP A 123 -12.66 -11.28 20.44
C ASP A 123 -12.46 -10.91 18.96
N GLN A 124 -13.57 -10.73 18.24
CA GLN A 124 -13.55 -10.37 16.82
C GLN A 124 -12.73 -9.08 16.56
N PHE A 125 -12.67 -8.20 17.57
CA PHE A 125 -11.77 -7.04 17.61
C PHE A 125 -10.32 -7.43 17.28
N TRP A 126 -9.75 -8.40 17.99
CA TRP A 126 -8.35 -8.81 17.83
C TRP A 126 -8.11 -9.50 16.49
N ILE A 127 -9.03 -10.36 16.09
CA ILE A 127 -8.96 -11.07 14.80
C ILE A 127 -8.95 -10.07 13.64
N GLY A 128 -9.89 -9.12 13.64
CA GLY A 128 -10.00 -8.11 12.60
C GLY A 128 -8.79 -7.18 12.56
N ASN A 129 -8.37 -6.67 13.72
CA ASN A 129 -7.19 -5.79 13.82
C ASN A 129 -5.90 -6.50 13.41
N ALA A 130 -5.71 -7.75 13.79
CA ALA A 130 -4.54 -8.53 13.39
C ALA A 130 -4.48 -8.67 11.86
N LEU A 131 -5.59 -9.06 11.23
CA LEU A 131 -5.66 -9.17 9.76
C LEU A 131 -5.36 -7.84 9.07
N PHE A 132 -5.99 -6.76 9.53
CA PHE A 132 -5.78 -5.43 8.98
C PHE A 132 -4.33 -4.97 9.11
N LEU A 133 -3.72 -5.11 10.28
CA LEU A 133 -2.35 -4.67 10.53
C LEU A 133 -1.33 -5.51 9.75
N ILE A 134 -1.51 -6.83 9.67
CA ILE A 134 -0.63 -7.69 8.88
C ILE A 134 -0.69 -7.31 7.40
N GLY A 135 -1.89 -7.08 6.86
CA GLY A 135 -2.07 -6.60 5.49
C GLY A 135 -1.45 -5.22 5.26
N ALA A 136 -1.66 -4.28 6.18
CA ALA A 136 -1.10 -2.93 6.10
C ALA A 136 0.43 -2.93 6.12
N VAL A 137 1.03 -3.69 7.04
CA VAL A 137 2.49 -3.85 7.14
C VAL A 137 3.04 -4.50 5.87
N GLY A 138 2.40 -5.57 5.39
CA GLY A 138 2.84 -6.25 4.16
C GLY A 138 2.79 -5.37 2.93
N THR A 139 1.71 -4.63 2.76
CA THR A 139 1.55 -3.69 1.65
C THR A 139 2.60 -2.57 1.71
N THR A 140 2.83 -2.02 2.92
CA THR A 140 3.85 -0.98 3.13
C THR A 140 5.25 -1.50 2.84
N TRP A 141 5.60 -2.66 3.37
CA TRP A 141 6.92 -3.26 3.16
C TRP A 141 7.17 -3.60 1.69
N GLY A 142 6.17 -4.19 1.02
CA GLY A 142 6.24 -4.47 -0.41
C GLY A 142 6.48 -3.20 -1.24
N ALA A 143 5.80 -2.11 -0.90
CA ALA A 143 6.00 -0.82 -1.55
C ALA A 143 7.40 -0.24 -1.28
N VAL A 144 7.91 -0.33 -0.05
CA VAL A 144 9.28 0.11 0.29
C VAL A 144 10.34 -0.67 -0.46
N VAL A 145 10.20 -2.00 -0.58
CA VAL A 145 11.12 -2.85 -1.34
C VAL A 145 11.12 -2.45 -2.82
N LYS A 146 9.93 -2.27 -3.42
CA LYS A 146 9.80 -1.78 -4.80
C LYS A 146 10.45 -0.40 -4.99
N ILE A 147 10.21 0.56 -4.10
CA ILE A 147 10.82 1.90 -4.17
C ILE A 147 12.36 1.82 -4.09
N ARG A 148 12.91 0.98 -3.20
CA ARG A 148 14.37 0.79 -3.14
C ARG A 148 14.92 0.18 -4.43
N ALA A 149 14.19 -0.74 -5.05
CA ALA A 149 14.56 -1.32 -6.32
C ALA A 149 14.50 -0.30 -7.48
N TYR A 150 13.53 0.62 -7.49
CA TYR A 150 13.48 1.71 -8.48
C TYR A 150 14.63 2.72 -8.29
N ARG A 151 15.03 3.01 -7.04
CA ARG A 151 16.09 3.99 -6.72
C ARG A 151 17.51 3.46 -6.87
N GLY A 152 17.75 2.19 -6.54
CA GLY A 152 19.01 1.51 -6.79
C GLY A 152 18.88 0.73 -8.08
N GLY A 153 19.12 1.38 -9.23
CA GLY A 153 18.96 0.79 -10.55
C GLY A 153 19.49 -0.65 -10.59
N PHE A 154 18.65 -1.57 -11.08
CA PHE A 154 18.99 -2.98 -11.26
C PHE A 154 20.38 -3.09 -11.93
N HIS A 155 21.39 -3.45 -11.14
CA HIS A 155 22.62 -4.05 -11.62
C HIS A 155 22.39 -5.55 -11.54
N GLY A 156 21.68 -6.08 -12.53
CA GLY A 156 21.70 -7.49 -12.89
C GLY A 156 22.63 -7.64 -14.07
#